data_AF-A0A7W4VK65-F1
#
_entry.id   AF-A0A7W4VK65-F1
#
_cell.length_a   1.000
_cell.length_b   1.000
_cell.length_c   1.000
_cell.angle_alpha   90.00
_cell.angle_beta   90.00
_cell.angle_gamma   90.00
#
_symmetry.space_group_name_H-M   'P 1'
#
loop_
_entity.id
_entity.type
_entity.pdbx_description
1 polymer ?
#
loop_
_entity_poly.entity_id
_entity_poly.type
_entity_poly.pdbx_seq_one_letter_code
_entity_poly.pdbx_strand_id
1 'polypeptide(L)' 'MNRSVALRALFIFAVATVFAAITGAASQVEIAEILFLIGGSLSAVMLLFVLMTPSHNPVPVRVRRRR' A
#
# COMPACT_ATOMS: atom_id res chain seq x y z
N MET A 1 -11.79 7.28 2.77
CA MET A 1 -10.49 6.80 3.31
C MET A 1 -9.62 8.01 3.62
N ASN A 2 -9.20 8.20 4.87
CA ASN A 2 -8.39 9.38 5.24
C ASN A 2 -6.95 9.20 4.75
N ARG A 3 -6.33 10.29 4.28
CA ARG A 3 -4.95 10.29 3.77
C ARG A 3 -3.94 9.74 4.78
N SER A 4 -4.19 9.91 6.08
CA SER A 4 -3.34 9.34 7.15
C SER A 4 -3.39 7.81 7.21
N VAL A 5 -4.55 7.21 6.93
CA VAL A 5 -4.73 5.75 6.92
C VAL A 5 -3.99 5.14 5.73
N ALA A 6 -4.09 5.78 4.56
CA ALA A 6 -3.35 5.38 3.36
C ALA A 6 -1.83 5.44 3.56
N LEU A 7 -1.32 6.51 4.18
CA LEU A 7 0.10 6.64 4.52
C LEU A 7 0.59 5.58 5.50
N ARG A 8 -0.21 5.27 6.53
CA ARG A 8 0.13 4.21 7.50
C ARG A 8 0.17 2.84 6.82
N ALA A 9 -0.81 2.53 5.97
CA ALA A 9 -0.85 1.29 5.21
C ALA A 9 0.35 1.19 4.26
N LEU A 10 0.69 2.28 3.56
CA LEU A 10 1.88 2.36 2.70
C LEU A 10 3.15 2.05 3.47
N PHE A 11 3.33 2.63 4.65
CA PHE A 11 4.51 2.36 5.47
C PHE A 11 4.60 0.88 5.89
N ILE A 12 3.48 0.29 6.32
CA ILE A 12 3.44 -1.14 6.71
C ILE A 12 3.78 -2.04 5.53
N PHE A 13 3.16 -1.83 4.36
CA PHE A 13 3.43 -2.62 3.17
C PHE A 13 4.86 -2.43 2.68
N ALA A 14 5.41 -1.20 2.72
CA ALA A 14 6.80 -0.97 2.35
C ALA A 14 7.77 -1.76 3.24
N VAL A 15 7.56 -1.74 4.56
CA VAL A 15 8.36 -2.53 5.51
C VAL A 15 8.22 -4.03 5.24
N ALA A 16 6.99 -4.53 5.06
CA ALA A 16 6.73 -5.93 4.75
C ALA A 16 7.42 -6.39 3.46
N THR A 17 7.39 -5.56 2.40
CA THR A 17 8.08 -5.85 1.13
C THR A 17 9.58 -5.94 1.32
N VAL A 18 10.19 -5.03 2.08
CA VAL A 18 11.64 -5.04 2.35
C VAL A 18 12.02 -6.28 3.14
N PHE A 19 11.24 -6.64 4.18
CA PHE A 19 11.47 -7.87 4.93
C PHE A 19 11.34 -9.12 4.06
N ALA A 20 10.32 -9.18 3.20
CA ALA A 20 10.14 -10.28 2.27
C ALA A 20 11.32 -10.40 1.29
N ALA A 21 11.81 -9.28 0.76
CA ALA A 21 12.95 -9.26 -0.15
C ALA A 21 14.25 -9.74 0.53
N ILE A 22 14.55 -9.24 1.74
CA ILE A 22 15.75 -9.63 2.50
C ILE A 22 15.67 -11.11 2.89
N THR A 23 14.52 -11.55 3.39
CA THR A 23 14.36 -12.93 3.87
C THR A 23 14.32 -13.92 2.70
N GLY A 24 13.67 -13.55 1.59
CA GLY A 24 13.72 -14.32 0.35
C GLY A 24 15.14 -14.50 -0.16
N ALA A 25 15.92 -13.41 -0.26
CA ALA A 25 17.31 -13.47 -0.71
C ALA A 25 18.25 -14.24 0.24
N ALA A 26 17.90 -14.33 1.52
CA ALA A 26 18.66 -15.09 2.52
C ALA A 26 18.22 -16.56 2.64
N SER A 27 17.08 -16.94 2.06
CA SER A 27 16.51 -18.27 2.19
C SER A 27 17.23 -19.26 1.28
N GLN A 28 17.90 -20.26 1.86
CA GLN A 28 18.43 -21.41 1.11
C GLN A 28 17.36 -22.49 0.84
N VAL A 29 16.09 -22.16 1.04
CA VAL A 29 14.95 -23.06 0.83
C VAL A 29 14.07 -22.48 -0.28
N GLU A 30 14.00 -23.17 -1.41
CA GLU A 30 13.29 -22.74 -2.64
C GLU A 30 11.81 -22.40 -2.38
N ILE A 31 11.12 -23.20 -1.55
CA ILE A 31 9.71 -23.00 -1.23
C ILE A 31 9.48 -21.67 -0.49
N ALA A 32 10.39 -21.30 0.41
CA ALA A 32 10.29 -20.06 1.15
C ALA A 32 10.55 -18.84 0.24
N GLU A 33 11.45 -18.98 -0.73
CA GLU A 33 11.74 -17.94 -1.73
C GLU A 33 10.50 -17.64 -2.59
N ILE A 34 9.79 -18.69 -3.05
CA ILE A 34 8.54 -18.55 -3.81
C ILE A 34 7.46 -17.86 -2.97
N LEU A 35 7.29 -18.26 -1.70
CA LEU A 35 6.31 -17.65 -0.81
C LEU A 35 6.62 -16.16 -0.55
N PHE A 36 7.90 -15.80 -0.39
CA PHE A 36 8.32 -14.42 -0.24
C PHE A 36 8.19 -13.61 -1.53
N LEU A 37 8.40 -14.20 -2.69
CA LEU A 37 8.13 -13.56 -3.99
C LEU A 37 6.63 -13.26 -4.17
N ILE A 38 5.76 -14.22 -3.84
CA ILE A 38 4.30 -14.02 -3.88
C ILE A 38 3.89 -12.94 -2.88
N GLY A 39 4.31 -13.04 -1.62
CA GLY A 39 3.97 -12.05 -0.59
C GLY A 39 4.51 -10.65 -0.91
N GLY A 40 5.75 -10.56 -1.38
CA GLY A 40 6.40 -9.31 -1.77
C GLY A 40 5.76 -8.66 -2.99
N SER A 41 5.42 -9.45 -4.02
CA SER A 41 4.71 -8.93 -5.20
C SER A 41 3.31 -8.46 -4.86
N LEU A 42 2.58 -9.17 -3.99
CA LEU A 42 1.25 -8.74 -3.52
C LEU A 42 1.34 -7.41 -2.75
N SER A 43 2.35 -7.28 -1.90
CA SER A 43 2.64 -6.05 -1.15
C SER A 43 3.00 -4.89 -2.08
N ALA A 44 3.80 -5.13 -3.12
CA ALA A 44 4.15 -4.13 -4.13
C ALA A 44 2.91 -3.66 -4.93
N VAL A 45 2.02 -4.58 -5.29
CA VAL A 45 0.75 -4.24 -5.95
C VAL A 45 -0.12 -3.38 -5.04
N MET A 46 -0.23 -3.71 -3.75
CA MET A 46 -0.95 -2.87 -2.79
C MET A 46 -0.34 -1.46 -2.67
N LEU A 47 0.99 -1.33 -2.69
CA LEU A 47 1.66 -0.03 -2.70
C LEU A 47 1.33 0.78 -3.95
N LEU A 48 1.33 0.15 -5.14
CA LEU A 48 0.96 0.80 -6.39
C LEU A 48 -0.49 1.32 -6.35
N PHE A 49 -1.42 0.53 -5.82
CA PHE A 49 -2.80 0.97 -5.66
C PHE A 49 -2.90 2.21 -4.77
N VAL A 50 -2.22 2.22 -3.62
CA VAL A 50 -2.20 3.39 -2.74
C VAL A 50 -1.65 4.62 -3.47
N LEU A 51 -0.63 4.45 -4.32
CA LEU A 51 -0.03 5.54 -5.10
C LEU A 51 -0.97 6.10 -6.17
N MET A 52 -1.74 5.23 -6.84
CA MET A 52 -2.63 5.61 -7.94
C MET A 52 -4.03 6.05 -7.49
N THR A 53 -4.40 5.86 -6.23
CA THR A 53 -5.76 6.16 -5.76
C THR A 53 -6.02 7.68 -5.72
N PRO A 54 -7.02 8.21 -6.44
CA PRO A 54 -7.34 9.64 -6.42
C PRO A 54 -7.77 10.11 -5.02
N SER A 55 -7.18 11.21 -4.54
CA SER A 55 -7.61 11.80 -3.27
C SER A 55 -8.99 12.45 -3.46
N HIS A 56 -10.02 11.85 -2.88
CA HIS A 56 -11.35 12.46 -2.81
C HIS A 56 -11.31 13.62 -1.82
N ASN A 57 -11.14 14.84 -2.32
CA ASN A 57 -11.35 16.04 -1.51
C ASN A 57 -12.84 16.39 -1.51
N PRO A 58 -13.43 16.65 -0.33
CA PRO A 58 -14.82 17.10 -0.28
C PRO A 58 -14.93 18.43 -1.02
N VAL A 59 -15.79 18.46 -2.04
CA VAL A 59 -16.07 19.69 -2.79
C VAL A 59 -16.89 20.60 -1.89
N PRO A 60 -16.44 21.82 -1.57
CA PRO A 60 -17.21 22.74 -0.75
C PRO A 60 -18.41 23.25 -1.56
N VAL A 61 -19.56 22.62 -1.37
CA VAL A 61 -20.83 23.09 -1.96
C VAL A 61 -21.25 24.36 -1.21
N ARG A 62 -21.05 25.52 -1.83
CA ARG A 62 -21.56 26.80 -1.33
C ARG A 62 -23.08 26.80 -1.50
N VAL A 63 -23.81 26.45 -0.44
CA VAL A 63 -25.28 26.51 -0.44
C VAL A 63 -25.69 27.99 -0.46
N ARG A 64 -26.09 28.51 -1.62
CA ARG A 64 -26.64 29.86 -1.73
C ARG A 64 -28.04 29.83 -1.14
N ARG A 65 -28.16 30.23 0.13
CA ARG A 65 -29.42 30.36 0.86
C ARG A 65 -30.27 31.42 0.15
N ARG A 66 -31.18 31.01 -0.76
CA ARG A 66 -32.25 31.88 -1.25
C ARG A 66 -33.23 32.06 -0.11
N ARG A 67 -33.26 33.27 0.45
CA ARG A 67 -34.26 33.72 1.41
C ARG A 67 -35.29 34.55 0.66
#